data_AF-A0A7J7YT45-F1
#
_entry.id   AF-A0A7J7YT45-F1
#
_cell.length_a   1.000
_cell.length_b   1.000
_cell.length_c   1.000
_cell.angle_alpha   90.00
_cell.angle_beta   90.00
_cell.angle_gamma   90.00
#
_symmetry.space_group_name_H-M   'P 1'
#
loop_
_entity.id
_entity.type
_entity.pdbx_description
1 polymer ?
#
loop_
_entity_poly.entity_id
_entity_poly.type
_entity_poly.pdbx_seq_one_letter_code
_entity_poly.pdbx_strand_id
1 'polypeptide(L)'
;MEEFYAKYVSQKISKTRWRPVPPGSLQTAEIFATGSWDNEENYVSLWSIGDFGNLDSDGGFEGDHQLLCGTRHHGDVMDLQFFDQERMVAASSTGCVTVFLYRPNNQTMQIAVHSML
;
A
#
# COMPACT_ATOMS: atom_id res chain seq x y z
N MET A 1 21.90 9.07 13.33
CA MET A 1 21.29 9.90 12.28
C MET A 1 20.26 8.99 11.63
N GLU A 2 19.00 9.40 11.54
CA GLU A 2 18.01 8.57 10.83
C GLU A 2 18.37 8.55 9.35
N GLU A 3 18.62 7.37 8.81
CA GLU A 3 18.87 7.19 7.38
C GLU A 3 17.54 7.15 6.66
N PHE A 4 17.34 8.08 5.72
CA PHE A 4 16.18 8.12 4.85
C PHE A 4 16.53 7.49 3.51
N TYR A 5 15.72 6.54 3.08
CA TYR A 5 15.80 5.93 1.76
C TYR A 5 14.70 6.48 0.85
N ALA A 6 14.91 6.36 -0.46
CA ALA A 6 13.89 6.64 -1.47
C ALA A 6 13.80 5.45 -2.42
N LYS A 7 12.57 5.03 -2.75
CA LYS A 7 12.31 4.01 -3.76
C LYS A 7 11.54 4.63 -4.91
N TYR A 8 12.06 4.45 -6.12
CA TYR A 8 11.35 4.84 -7.34
C TYR A 8 10.37 3.73 -7.74
N VAL A 9 9.10 4.08 -7.92
CA VAL A 9 8.00 3.13 -8.18
C VAL A 9 7.29 3.34 -9.51
N SER A 10 7.89 4.13 -10.42
CA SER A 10 7.38 4.40 -11.79
C SER A 10 5.96 5.00 -11.90
N GLN A 11 5.38 5.43 -10.78
CA GLN A 11 4.06 6.05 -10.68
C GLN A 11 4.12 7.28 -9.78
N LYS A 12 3.27 8.29 -10.04
CA LYS A 12 3.13 9.43 -9.14
C LYS A 12 2.25 9.00 -7.97
N ILE A 13 2.75 9.13 -6.74
CA ILE A 13 2.04 8.71 -5.54
C ILE A 13 1.28 9.91 -4.94
N SER A 14 -0.05 9.79 -4.79
CA SER A 14 -0.92 10.83 -4.22
C SER A 14 -1.18 10.64 -2.73
N LYS A 15 -1.12 9.40 -2.25
CA LYS A 15 -1.42 9.00 -0.87
C LYS A 15 -0.51 7.87 -0.42
N THR A 16 -0.06 7.95 0.83
CA THR A 16 0.68 6.90 1.54
C THR A 16 0.10 6.77 2.94
N ARG A 17 -0.23 5.55 3.38
CA ARG A 17 -0.81 5.28 4.71
C ARG A 17 -0.22 4.03 5.33
N TRP A 18 0.20 4.11 6.58
CA TRP A 18 0.58 2.93 7.35
C TRP A 18 -0.63 2.08 7.68
N ARG A 19 -0.48 0.76 7.57
CA ARG A 19 -1.44 -0.18 8.12
C ARG A 19 -1.42 -0.06 9.65
N PRO A 20 -2.57 0.07 10.32
CA PRO A 20 -2.61 0.16 11.77
C PRO A 20 -2.10 -1.13 12.40
N VAL A 21 -1.31 -1.01 13.46
CA VAL A 21 -0.85 -2.16 14.27
C VAL A 21 -1.94 -2.58 15.25
N PRO A 22 -2.05 -3.88 15.59
CA PRO A 22 -2.99 -4.34 16.61
C PRO A 22 -2.82 -3.61 17.95
N PRO A 23 -3.92 -3.29 18.66
CA PRO A 23 -3.82 -2.72 20.00
C PRO A 23 -3.00 -3.61 20.93
N GLY A 24 -2.03 -3.03 21.63
CA GLY A 24 -1.12 -3.76 22.51
C GLY A 24 0.07 -4.42 21.79
N SER A 25 0.23 -4.24 20.48
CA SER A 25 1.46 -4.64 19.79
C SER A 25 2.62 -3.74 20.20
N LEU A 26 3.77 -4.35 20.47
CA LEU A 26 5.06 -3.66 20.66
C LEU A 26 5.81 -3.47 19.33
N GLN A 27 5.29 -4.04 18.24
CA GLN A 27 5.91 -3.93 16.91
C GLN A 27 5.55 -2.59 16.24
N THR A 28 6.49 -2.07 15.47
CA THR A 28 6.28 -0.92 14.58
C THR A 28 5.49 -1.33 13.34
N ALA A 29 4.87 -0.35 12.65
CA ALA A 29 4.19 -0.62 11.39
C ALA A 29 5.22 -0.96 10.29
N GLU A 30 5.08 -2.13 9.67
CA GLU A 30 5.96 -2.60 8.58
C GLU A 30 5.25 -2.57 7.22
N ILE A 31 3.91 -2.46 7.22
CA ILE A 31 3.10 -2.51 6.00
C ILE A 31 2.45 -1.14 5.78
N PHE A 32 2.48 -0.66 4.54
CA PHE A 32 1.81 0.57 4.14
C PHE A 32 1.16 0.44 2.77
N ALA A 33 0.11 1.23 2.54
CA ALA A 33 -0.57 1.34 1.27
C ALA A 33 -0.21 2.63 0.55
N THR A 34 -0.18 2.59 -0.78
CA THR A 34 -0.03 3.76 -1.65
C THR A 34 -1.16 3.83 -2.66
N GLY A 35 -1.58 5.05 -3.00
CA GLY A 35 -2.46 5.33 -4.13
C GLY A 35 -1.75 6.20 -5.17
N SER A 36 -1.92 5.89 -6.45
CA SER A 36 -1.35 6.69 -7.55
C SER A 36 -2.36 7.67 -8.17
N TRP A 37 -1.83 8.61 -8.95
CA TRP A 37 -2.61 9.58 -9.72
C TRP A 37 -1.88 10.01 -10.99
N ASP A 38 -2.59 10.64 -11.93
CA ASP A 38 -2.02 11.23 -13.16
C ASP A 38 -1.25 10.20 -14.01
N ASN A 39 -1.80 8.98 -14.04
CA ASN A 39 -1.37 7.88 -14.89
C ASN A 39 -2.58 7.34 -15.68
N GLU A 40 -2.34 6.77 -16.87
CA GLU A 40 -3.39 6.09 -17.66
C GLU A 40 -4.02 4.93 -16.87
N GLU A 41 -3.21 4.25 -16.07
CA GLU A 41 -3.63 3.22 -15.14
C GLU A 41 -3.14 3.57 -13.73
N ASN A 42 -4.09 3.87 -12.86
CA ASN A 42 -3.81 4.10 -11.45
C ASN A 42 -3.92 2.81 -10.63
N TYR A 43 -3.22 2.75 -9.51
CA TYR A 43 -3.16 1.59 -8.64
C TYR A 43 -3.31 1.98 -7.17
N VAL A 44 -3.94 1.07 -6.42
CA VAL A 44 -3.77 0.98 -4.98
C VAL A 44 -2.84 -0.20 -4.72
N SER A 45 -1.75 0.03 -3.99
CA SER A 45 -0.69 -0.95 -3.78
C SER A 45 -0.34 -1.07 -2.30
N LEU A 46 -0.02 -2.28 -1.86
CA LEU A 46 0.44 -2.59 -0.52
C LEU A 46 1.92 -2.98 -0.56
N TRP A 47 2.68 -2.43 0.37
CA TRP A 47 4.11 -2.59 0.48
C TRP A 47 4.47 -3.08 1.87
N SER A 48 5.52 -3.89 1.96
CA SER A 48 6.15 -4.30 3.22
C SER A 48 7.55 -3.75 3.32
N ILE A 49 7.97 -3.44 4.54
CA ILE A 49 9.32 -3.04 4.90
C ILE A 49 9.87 -4.15 5.77
N GLY A 50 10.97 -4.78 5.36
CA GLY A 50 11.62 -5.79 6.18
C GLY A 50 12.44 -6.78 5.36
N ASP A 51 13.36 -7.44 6.04
CA ASP A 51 14.26 -8.44 5.48
C ASP A 51 13.52 -9.76 5.27
N PHE A 52 12.86 -9.91 4.13
CA PHE A 52 12.48 -11.23 3.64
C PHE A 52 13.72 -11.96 3.08
N GLY A 53 14.64 -12.33 3.99
CA GLY A 53 15.51 -13.50 3.80
C GLY A 53 16.68 -13.41 2.80
N ASN A 54 17.23 -12.24 2.48
CA ASN A 54 18.53 -12.18 1.78
C ASN A 54 19.70 -12.06 2.77
N LEU A 55 20.06 -13.21 3.34
CA LEU A 55 21.37 -13.50 3.93
C LEU A 55 22.40 -13.84 2.84
N ASP A 56 22.27 -13.28 1.63
CA ASP A 56 23.29 -13.44 0.60
C ASP A 56 24.28 -12.28 0.67
N SER A 57 25.47 -12.67 1.07
CA SER A 57 26.71 -11.90 1.08
C SER A 57 26.96 -11.25 -0.29
N ASP A 58 26.50 -10.01 -0.51
CA ASP A 58 27.20 -9.01 -1.33
C ASP A 58 26.47 -7.64 -1.27
N GLY A 59 26.79 -6.80 -0.29
CA GLY A 59 26.69 -5.32 -0.35
C GLY A 59 25.51 -4.61 -1.04
N GLY A 60 24.30 -5.21 -1.11
CA GLY A 60 23.20 -4.73 -1.94
C GLY A 60 21.93 -4.40 -1.15
N PHE A 61 21.85 -3.17 -0.67
CA PHE A 61 20.67 -2.46 -0.15
C PHE A 61 19.85 -3.13 0.97
N GLU A 62 20.27 -2.86 2.21
CA GLU A 62 19.40 -2.87 3.40
C GLU A 62 18.22 -1.89 3.18
N GLY A 63 16.97 -2.36 3.35
CA GLY A 63 15.78 -1.51 3.29
C GLY A 63 14.90 -1.59 2.04
N ASP A 64 14.87 -2.72 1.33
CA ASP A 64 14.10 -2.85 0.10
C ASP A 64 12.58 -3.02 0.34
N HIS A 65 11.76 -2.03 -0.05
CA HIS A 65 10.30 -2.10 0.07
C HIS A 65 9.73 -3.13 -0.89
N GLN A 66 9.15 -4.21 -0.40
CA GLN A 66 8.57 -5.22 -1.26
C GLN A 66 7.12 -4.90 -1.58
N LEU A 67 6.75 -4.92 -2.86
CA LEU A 67 5.34 -4.88 -3.27
C LEU A 67 4.68 -6.22 -2.89
N LEU A 68 3.72 -6.18 -1.97
CA LEU A 68 2.93 -7.34 -1.57
C LEU A 68 1.86 -7.64 -2.63
N CYS A 69 1.08 -6.62 -2.98
CA CYS A 69 0.06 -6.70 -4.02
C CYS A 69 -0.39 -5.33 -4.47
N GLY A 70 -0.92 -5.24 -5.69
CA GLY A 70 -1.59 -4.06 -6.21
C GLY A 70 -2.91 -4.42 -6.88
N THR A 71 -3.84 -3.47 -6.91
CA THR A 71 -5.07 -3.58 -7.69
C THR A 71 -5.25 -2.33 -8.53
N ARG A 72 -5.74 -2.52 -9.76
CA ARG A 72 -6.03 -1.41 -10.65
C ARG A 72 -7.18 -0.58 -10.07
N HIS A 73 -6.99 0.73 -10.09
CA HIS A 73 -7.95 1.72 -9.63
C HIS A 73 -8.42 2.56 -10.81
N HIS A 74 -9.73 2.70 -10.97
CA HIS A 74 -10.32 3.49 -12.04
C HIS A 74 -10.44 4.96 -11.60
N GLY A 75 -9.76 5.85 -12.32
CA GLY A 75 -9.56 7.25 -11.92
C GLY A 75 -8.40 7.44 -10.94
N ASP A 76 -8.13 8.67 -10.57
CA ASP A 76 -7.07 9.03 -9.62
C ASP A 76 -7.47 8.64 -8.20
N VAL A 77 -6.50 8.18 -7.40
CA VAL A 77 -6.72 7.98 -5.98
C VAL A 77 -6.67 9.35 -5.29
N MET A 78 -7.84 9.91 -5.02
CA MET A 78 -8.00 11.24 -4.41
C MET A 78 -7.78 11.18 -2.89
N ASP A 79 -8.26 10.13 -2.24
CA ASP A 79 -7.96 9.82 -0.84
C ASP A 79 -7.84 8.30 -0.60
N LEU A 80 -7.11 7.94 0.45
CA LEU A 80 -6.85 6.56 0.86
C LEU A 80 -6.71 6.50 2.37
N GLN A 81 -7.47 5.61 3.03
CA GLN A 81 -7.43 5.39 4.47
C GLN A 81 -7.61 3.92 4.82
N PHE A 82 -6.95 3.46 5.87
CA PHE A 82 -7.29 2.17 6.47
C PHE A 82 -8.54 2.32 7.34
N PHE A 83 -9.52 1.45 7.13
CA PHE A 83 -10.67 1.33 8.02
C PHE A 83 -10.33 0.44 9.22
N ASP A 84 -9.59 -0.64 8.97
CA ASP A 84 -9.01 -1.51 9.99
C ASP A 84 -7.74 -2.20 9.43
N GLN A 85 -7.33 -3.32 10.03
CA GLN A 85 -6.12 -4.02 9.61
C GLN A 85 -6.25 -4.72 8.25
N GLU A 86 -7.45 -5.04 7.78
CA GLU A 86 -7.66 -5.78 6.53
C GLU A 86 -8.37 -4.93 5.48
N ARG A 87 -9.07 -3.87 5.88
CA ARG A 87 -9.88 -3.06 4.99
C ARG A 87 -9.30 -1.67 4.82
N MET A 88 -9.23 -1.23 3.58
CA MET A 88 -8.89 0.15 3.22
C MET A 88 -9.95 0.72 2.30
N VAL A 89 -10.10 2.04 2.31
CA VAL A 89 -11.08 2.79 1.54
C VAL A 89 -10.35 3.78 0.67
N ALA A 90 -10.67 3.79 -0.63
CA ALA A 90 -10.19 4.81 -1.56
C ALA A 90 -11.35 5.62 -2.13
N ALA A 91 -11.13 6.92 -2.26
CA ALA A 91 -12.00 7.83 -3.00
C ALA A 91 -11.38 8.12 -4.38
N SER A 92 -12.18 8.01 -5.43
CA SER A 92 -11.74 8.21 -6.82
C SER A 92 -12.13 9.58 -7.37
N SER A 93 -11.34 10.11 -8.31
CA SER A 93 -11.72 11.29 -9.10
C SER A 93 -12.97 11.07 -9.96
N THR A 94 -13.42 9.82 -10.14
CA THR A 94 -14.68 9.48 -10.81
C THR A 94 -15.92 9.66 -9.93
N GLY A 95 -15.76 10.00 -8.65
CA GLY A 95 -16.85 10.06 -7.66
C GLY A 95 -17.15 8.71 -6.98
N CYS A 96 -16.45 7.64 -7.37
CA CYS A 96 -16.61 6.34 -6.70
C CYS A 96 -15.84 6.27 -5.38
N VAL A 97 -16.41 5.55 -4.40
CA VAL A 97 -15.74 5.10 -3.18
C VAL A 97 -15.64 3.58 -3.22
N THR A 98 -14.42 3.07 -3.00
CA THR A 98 -14.14 1.64 -3.05
C THR A 98 -13.56 1.17 -1.73
N VAL A 99 -14.11 0.08 -1.19
CA VAL A 99 -13.55 -0.64 -0.05
C VAL A 99 -12.78 -1.84 -0.59
N PHE A 100 -11.49 -1.89 -0.29
CA PHE A 100 -10.62 -3.01 -0.59
C PHE A 100 -10.43 -3.88 0.64
N LEU A 101 -10.41 -5.20 0.45
CA LEU A 101 -10.09 -6.20 1.45
C LEU A 101 -8.74 -6.83 1.11
N TYR A 102 -7.77 -6.67 2.00
CA TYR A 102 -6.49 -7.34 1.96
C TYR A 102 -6.57 -8.69 2.68
N ARG A 103 -6.08 -9.75 2.02
CA ARG A 103 -5.98 -11.10 2.57
C ARG A 103 -4.50 -11.43 2.81
N PRO A 104 -4.01 -11.36 4.06
CA PRO A 104 -2.59 -11.60 4.37
C PRO A 104 -2.08 -12.96 3.89
N ASN A 105 -2.86 -14.03 4.08
CA ASN A 105 -2.45 -15.41 3.76
C ASN A 105 -2.05 -15.61 2.30
N ASN A 106 -2.71 -14.90 1.38
CA ASN A 106 -2.47 -15.03 -0.05
C ASN A 106 -1.80 -13.79 -0.63
N GLN A 107 -1.50 -12.78 0.20
CA GLN A 107 -1.05 -11.46 -0.21
C GLN A 107 -1.85 -10.92 -1.41
N THR A 108 -3.19 -10.96 -1.31
CA THR A 108 -4.08 -10.48 -2.37
C THR A 108 -4.96 -9.36 -1.86
N MET A 109 -5.36 -8.47 -2.77
CA MET A 109 -6.31 -7.41 -2.50
C MET A 109 -7.52 -7.55 -3.44
N GLN A 110 -8.71 -7.50 -2.86
CA GLN A 110 -9.97 -7.66 -3.58
C GLN A 110 -10.88 -6.46 -3.33
N ILE A 111 -11.76 -6.15 -4.28
CA ILE A 111 -12.80 -5.15 -4.10
C ILE A 111 -13.93 -5.79 -3.29
N ALA A 112 -14.18 -5.27 -2.08
CA ALA A 112 -15.27 -5.72 -1.22
C ALA A 112 -16.57 -4.94 -1.50
N VAL A 113 -16.45 -3.63 -1.75
CA VAL A 113 -17.57 -2.74 -2.09
C VAL A 113 -17.08 -1.70 -3.09
N HIS A 114 -17.89 -1.40 -4.10
CA HIS A 114 -17.67 -0.30 -5.03
C HIS A 114 -18.99 0.44 -5.21
N SER A 115 -19.04 1.71 -4.79
CA SER A 115 -20.24 2.54 -4.86
C SER A 115 -19.92 3.89 -5.48
N MET A 116 -20.80 4.38 -6.33
CA MET A 116 -20.80 5.77 -6.79
C MET A 116 -21.56 6.62 -5.77
N LEU A 117 -21.02 7.78 -5.41
CA LEU A 117 -21.71 8.79 -4.58
C LEU A 117 -22.55 9.73 -5.44
#